data_AF-A0A175RMC9-F1
#
_entry.id   AF-A0A175RMC9-F1
#
_cell.length_a   1.000
_cell.length_b   1.000
_cell.length_c   1.000
_cell.angle_alpha   90.00
_cell.angle_beta   90.00
_cell.angle_gamma   90.00
#
_symmetry.space_group_name_H-M   'P 1'
#
loop_
_entity.id
_entity.type
_entity.pdbx_description
1 polymer ?
#
loop_
_entity_poly.entity_id
_entity_poly.type
_entity_poly.pdbx_seq_one_letter_code
_entity_poly.pdbx_strand_id
1 'polypeptide(L)'
;MAGRTKAGKLLSDRLLRALTQEMTALEAARPTKRKRGAEGETEADGASRPADTKARIEAIGHLTRSLEKLLELRQIETLGLTAQAEGDDAATERLREEMLKRLRALDARRPVGASLFDGLGASGAGA
;
A
#
# COMPACT_ATOMS: atom_id res chain seq x y z
N MET A 1 27.32 15.07 -2.64
CA MET A 1 26.40 15.37 -1.52
C MET A 1 24.98 15.00 -1.94
N ALA A 2 24.57 13.74 -1.75
CA ALA A 2 23.23 13.29 -2.12
C ALA A 2 22.22 13.86 -1.12
N GLY A 3 21.45 14.86 -1.55
CA GLY A 3 20.43 15.48 -0.73
C GLY A 3 19.39 14.43 -0.32
N ARG A 4 19.28 14.18 0.99
CA ARG A 4 18.12 13.51 1.58
C ARG A 4 16.87 14.23 1.09
N THR A 5 16.20 13.68 0.09
CA THR A 5 14.86 14.12 -0.30
C THR A 5 14.03 14.08 0.98
N LYS A 6 13.56 15.25 1.42
CA LYS A 6 12.80 15.39 2.67
C LYS A 6 11.69 14.33 2.66
N ALA A 7 11.70 13.43 3.65
CA ALA A 7 10.70 12.39 3.80
C ALA A 7 9.30 13.04 3.69
N GLY A 8 8.54 12.68 2.66
CA GLY A 8 7.25 13.32 2.31
C GLY A 8 7.20 14.09 0.97
N LYS A 9 8.35 14.31 0.31
CA LYS A 9 8.36 14.75 -1.10
C LYS A 9 8.03 13.62 -2.07
N LEU A 10 8.47 12.41 -1.77
CA LEU A 10 8.28 11.24 -2.63
C LEU A 10 6.83 10.74 -2.55
N LEU A 11 6.27 10.37 -3.69
CA LEU A 11 5.00 9.67 -3.78
C LEU A 11 5.05 8.37 -2.97
N SER A 12 6.15 7.63 -3.05
CA SER A 12 6.35 6.40 -2.28
C SER A 12 6.22 6.62 -0.77
N ASP A 13 6.75 7.74 -0.25
CA ASP A 13 6.66 8.06 1.18
C ASP A 13 5.21 8.36 1.60
N ARG A 14 4.44 9.00 0.72
CA ARG A 14 3.01 9.27 0.96
C ARG A 14 2.19 7.98 0.97
N LEU A 15 2.47 7.08 0.04
CA LEU A 15 1.82 5.77 -0.03
C LEU A 15 2.17 4.90 1.18
N LEU A 16 3.42 4.90 1.62
CA LEU A 16 3.83 4.23 2.87
C LEU A 16 3.06 4.79 4.07
N ARG A 17 2.92 6.12 4.17
CA ARG A 17 2.15 6.74 5.25
C ARG A 17 0.67 6.35 5.22
N ALA A 18 0.05 6.34 4.04
CA ALA A 18 -1.33 5.92 3.87
C ALA A 18 -1.53 4.45 4.28
N LEU A 19 -0.62 3.56 3.87
CA LEU A 19 -0.65 2.15 4.27
C LEU A 19 -0.58 1.99 5.81
N THR A 20 0.31 2.72 6.48
CA THR A 20 0.41 2.69 7.94
C THR A 20 -0.85 3.22 8.63
N GLN A 21 -1.53 4.21 8.04
CA GLN A 21 -2.80 4.73 8.55
C GLN A 21 -3.92 3.71 8.40
N GLU A 22 -4.03 3.05 7.24
CA GLU A 22 -5.00 1.97 7.02
C GLU A 22 -4.75 0.80 7.99
N MET A 23 -3.49 0.43 8.24
CA MET A 23 -3.14 -0.57 9.24
C MET A 23 -3.59 -0.17 10.64
N THR A 24 -3.28 1.05 11.07
CA THR A 24 -3.71 1.58 12.38
C THR A 24 -5.23 1.57 12.51
N ALA A 25 -5.95 1.92 11.43
CA ALA A 25 -7.41 1.91 11.40
C ALA A 25 -7.98 0.49 11.50
N LEU A 26 -7.38 -0.48 10.79
CA LEU A 26 -7.76 -1.90 10.87
C LEU A 26 -7.51 -2.48 12.28
N GLU A 27 -6.41 -2.09 12.91
CA GLU A 27 -6.11 -2.48 14.30
C GLU A 27 -7.08 -1.84 15.31
N ALA A 28 -7.46 -0.58 15.10
CA ALA A 28 -8.36 0.17 15.99
C ALA A 28 -9.84 -0.21 15.81
N ALA A 29 -10.25 -0.60 14.60
CA ALA A 29 -11.60 -1.08 14.30
C ALA A 29 -11.89 -2.48 14.87
N ARG A 30 -10.91 -3.11 15.52
CA ARG A 30 -11.15 -4.34 16.29
C ARG A 30 -12.21 -4.08 17.36
N PRO A 31 -13.25 -4.93 17.45
CA PRO A 31 -14.14 -4.92 18.59
C PRO A 31 -13.33 -5.35 19.82
N THR A 32 -12.81 -4.37 20.57
CA THR A 32 -12.43 -4.61 21.96
C THR A 32 -13.72 -5.04 22.65
N LYS A 33 -13.76 -6.28 23.18
CA LYS A 33 -14.87 -6.82 23.97
C LYS A 33 -15.37 -5.70 24.89
N ARG A 34 -16.53 -5.11 24.56
CA ARG A 34 -17.18 -4.10 25.40
C ARG A 34 -17.46 -4.79 26.73
N LYS A 35 -16.84 -4.25 27.78
CA LYS A 35 -17.14 -4.54 29.18
C LYS A 35 -18.66 -4.48 29.38
N ARG A 36 -19.28 -5.60 29.73
CA ARG A 36 -20.59 -5.62 30.40
C ARG A 36 -20.47 -6.56 31.58
N GLY A 37 -20.31 -5.98 32.77
CA GLY A 37 -20.65 -6.69 33.98
C GLY A 37 -22.17 -6.85 33.98
N ALA A 38 -22.64 -8.09 33.94
CA ALA A 38 -23.88 -8.59 34.51
C ALA A 38 -23.87 -10.10 34.29
N GLU A 39 -23.68 -10.81 35.40
CA GLU A 39 -23.99 -12.21 35.72
C GLU A 39 -24.72 -13.03 34.64
N GLY A 40 -24.22 -14.25 34.39
CA GLY A 40 -24.96 -15.27 33.65
C GLY A 40 -24.09 -16.00 32.64
N GLU A 41 -23.71 -17.22 33.01
CA GLU A 41 -23.07 -18.21 32.16
C GLU A 41 -23.84 -18.41 30.85
N THR A 42 -23.16 -18.31 29.71
CA THR A 42 -23.31 -19.34 28.67
C THR A 42 -22.09 -19.31 27.74
N GLU A 43 -21.45 -20.47 27.68
CA GLU A 43 -20.30 -20.78 26.87
C GLU A 43 -20.59 -20.57 25.37
N ALA A 44 -19.87 -19.62 24.77
CA ALA A 44 -19.64 -19.57 23.32
C ALA A 44 -18.33 -18.83 23.00
N ASP A 45 -17.25 -19.04 23.78
CA ASP A 45 -15.94 -18.38 23.57
C ASP A 45 -14.97 -19.23 22.72
N GLY A 46 -15.41 -20.33 22.10
CA GLY A 46 -14.53 -21.28 21.41
C GLY A 46 -14.43 -21.14 19.89
N ALA A 47 -15.45 -20.63 19.21
CA ALA A 47 -15.57 -20.81 17.74
C ALA A 47 -14.92 -19.69 16.89
N SER A 48 -14.50 -18.57 17.49
CA SER A 48 -14.01 -17.39 16.74
C SER A 48 -12.51 -17.42 16.41
N ARG A 49 -11.74 -18.39 16.93
CA ARG A 49 -10.26 -18.30 16.98
C ARG A 49 -9.48 -18.74 15.72
N PRO A 50 -9.82 -19.82 15.00
CA PRO A 50 -8.98 -20.26 13.88
C PRO A 50 -9.21 -19.46 12.59
N ALA A 51 -10.46 -19.06 12.31
CA ALA A 51 -10.79 -18.24 11.13
C ALA A 51 -10.22 -16.81 11.24
N ASP A 52 -10.30 -16.18 12.42
CA ASP A 52 -9.71 -14.86 12.67
C ASP A 52 -8.18 -14.90 12.62
N THR A 53 -7.56 -15.97 13.12
CA THR A 53 -6.10 -16.15 13.02
C THR A 53 -5.63 -16.33 11.58
N LYS A 54 -6.36 -17.10 10.77
CA LYS A 54 -6.05 -17.28 9.34
C LYS A 54 -6.20 -15.97 8.57
N ALA A 55 -7.31 -15.26 8.77
CA ALA A 55 -7.53 -13.95 8.17
C ALA A 55 -6.42 -12.95 8.55
N ARG A 56 -5.93 -13.02 9.79
CA ARG A 56 -4.79 -12.21 10.25
C ARG A 56 -3.48 -12.55 9.55
N ILE A 57 -3.17 -13.84 9.41
CA ILE A 57 -1.96 -14.28 8.69
C ILE A 57 -2.01 -13.83 7.23
N GLU A 58 -3.17 -13.96 6.58
CA GLU A 58 -3.39 -13.50 5.22
C GLU A 58 -3.21 -11.97 5.11
N ALA A 59 -3.81 -11.20 6.03
CA ALA A 59 -3.68 -9.75 6.08
C ALA A 59 -2.21 -9.32 6.25
N ILE A 60 -1.46 -9.93 7.19
CA ILE A 60 -0.03 -9.66 7.37
C ILE A 60 0.74 -9.99 6.08
N GLY A 61 0.47 -11.13 5.45
CA GLY A 61 1.10 -11.50 4.19
C GLY A 61 0.83 -10.51 3.06
N HIS A 62 -0.39 -9.98 2.97
CA HIS A 62 -0.73 -8.93 2.01
C HIS A 62 0.02 -7.62 2.31
N LEU A 63 0.08 -7.21 3.58
CA LEU A 63 0.77 -5.98 3.99
C LEU A 63 2.27 -6.04 3.73
N THR A 64 2.93 -7.16 4.04
CA THR A 64 4.37 -7.32 3.76
C THR A 64 4.66 -7.20 2.27
N ARG A 65 3.86 -7.86 1.42
CA ARG A 65 4.02 -7.76 -0.04
C ARG A 65 3.76 -6.35 -0.57
N SER A 66 2.82 -5.61 0.02
CA SER A 66 2.58 -4.21 -0.33
C SER A 66 3.77 -3.32 0.09
N LEU A 67 4.32 -3.55 1.28
CA LEU A 67 5.48 -2.82 1.78
C LEU A 67 6.73 -3.04 0.92
N GLU A 68 7.03 -4.29 0.55
CA GLU A 68 8.14 -4.62 -0.37
C GLU A 68 8.03 -3.82 -1.68
N LYS A 69 6.83 -3.76 -2.25
CA LYS A 69 6.58 -3.02 -3.50
C LYS A 69 6.67 -1.51 -3.35
N LEU A 70 6.30 -0.96 -2.20
CA LEU A 70 6.49 0.46 -1.91
C LEU A 70 7.97 0.83 -1.71
N LEU A 71 8.78 -0.06 -1.15
CA LEU A 71 10.23 0.13 -1.05
C LEU A 71 10.89 0.09 -2.43
N GLU A 72 10.51 -0.86 -3.29
CA GLU A 72 10.95 -0.92 -4.69
C GLU A 72 10.57 0.36 -5.46
N LEU A 73 9.36 0.89 -5.22
CA LEU A 73 8.88 2.13 -5.84
C LEU A 73 9.72 3.34 -5.37
N ARG A 74 10.00 3.42 -4.06
CA ARG A 74 10.83 4.48 -3.47
C ARG A 74 12.23 4.52 -4.05
N GLN A 75 12.82 3.35 -4.29
CA GLN A 75 14.14 3.24 -4.89
C GLN A 75 14.16 3.83 -6.30
N ILE A 76 13.18 3.46 -7.15
CA ILE A 76 13.08 3.99 -8.51
C ILE A 76 12.79 5.48 -8.53
N GLU A 77 11.89 5.95 -7.67
CA GLU A 77 11.57 7.38 -7.59
C GLU A 77 12.82 8.20 -7.22
N THR A 78 13.63 7.68 -6.29
CA THR A 78 14.91 8.31 -5.92
C THR A 78 15.90 8.32 -7.08
N LEU A 79 16.05 7.19 -7.79
CA LEU A 79 16.92 7.10 -8.97
C LEU A 79 16.46 8.05 -10.08
N GLY A 80 15.15 8.18 -10.29
CA GLY A 80 14.58 9.08 -11.30
C GLY A 80 14.87 10.55 -11.00
N LEU A 81 14.78 10.95 -9.73
CA LEU A 81 15.16 12.29 -9.30
C LEU A 81 16.66 12.55 -9.45
N THR A 82 17.51 11.54 -9.22
CA THR A 82 18.95 11.65 -9.45
C THR A 82 19.26 11.81 -10.94
N ALA A 83 18.69 10.95 -11.80
CA ALA A 83 18.86 11.06 -13.26
C ALA A 83 18.41 12.43 -13.79
N GLN A 84 17.28 12.94 -13.28
CA GLN A 84 16.78 14.27 -13.64
C GLN A 84 17.74 15.39 -13.21
N ALA A 85 18.34 15.28 -12.02
CA ALA A 85 19.32 16.26 -11.53
C ALA A 85 20.64 16.21 -12.32
N GLU A 86 20.98 15.05 -12.88
CA GLU A 86 22.16 14.84 -13.74
C GLU A 86 21.90 15.20 -15.21
N GLY A 87 20.64 15.48 -15.59
CA GLY A 87 20.25 15.80 -16.96
C GLY A 87 20.20 14.60 -17.90
N ASP A 88 20.12 13.37 -17.36
CA ASP A 88 19.97 12.15 -18.16
C ASP A 88 18.49 11.90 -18.46
N ASP A 89 17.98 12.62 -19.46
CA ASP A 89 16.58 12.54 -19.90
C ASP A 89 16.17 11.11 -20.31
N ALA A 90 17.10 10.35 -20.91
CA ALA A 90 16.84 8.98 -21.33
C ALA A 90 16.67 8.04 -20.12
N ALA A 91 17.49 8.20 -19.08
CA ALA A 91 17.32 7.46 -17.83
C ALA A 91 16.07 7.91 -17.07
N THR A 92 15.76 9.21 -17.04
CA THR A 92 14.54 9.74 -16.41
C THR A 92 13.28 9.12 -17.01
N GLU A 93 13.15 9.06 -18.33
CA GLU A 93 11.97 8.46 -18.97
C GLU A 93 11.85 6.96 -18.70
N ARG A 94 12.95 6.21 -18.81
CA ARG A 94 12.95 4.77 -18.48
C ARG A 94 12.52 4.49 -17.04
N LEU A 95 13.01 5.29 -16.09
CA LEU A 95 12.65 5.16 -14.68
C LEU A 95 11.19 5.57 -14.43
N ARG A 96 10.68 6.56 -15.16
CA ARG A 96 9.27 6.97 -15.13
C ARG A 96 8.34 5.85 -15.61
N GLU A 97 8.67 5.21 -16.73
CA GLU A 97 7.90 4.07 -17.25
C GLU A 97 7.86 2.90 -16.27
N GLU A 98 9.01 2.54 -15.70
CA GLU A 98 9.11 1.46 -14.72
C GLU A 98 8.35 1.80 -13.42
N MET A 99 8.37 3.07 -13.00
CA MET A 99 7.55 3.56 -11.88
C MET A 99 6.05 3.39 -12.16
N LEU A 100 5.58 3.77 -13.34
CA LEU A 100 4.18 3.61 -13.75
C LEU A 100 3.77 2.14 -13.83
N LYS A 101 4.63 1.28 -14.38
CA LYS A 101 4.40 -0.17 -14.42
C LYS A 101 4.20 -0.75 -13.03
N ARG A 102 5.00 -0.34 -12.05
CA ARG A 102 4.89 -0.79 -10.65
C ARG A 102 3.65 -0.25 -9.95
N LEU A 103 3.28 1.00 -10.21
CA LEU A 103 2.03 1.57 -9.70
C LEU A 103 0.80 0.80 -10.24
N ARG A 104 0.80 0.42 -11.52
CA ARG A 104 -0.26 -0.44 -12.09
C ARG A 104 -0.30 -1.81 -11.45
N ALA A 105 0.86 -2.42 -11.20
CA ALA A 105 0.94 -3.72 -10.53
C ALA A 105 0.44 -3.67 -9.07
N LEU A 106 0.65 -2.53 -8.38
CA LEU A 106 0.08 -2.29 -7.05
C LEU A 106 -1.44 -2.13 -7.11
N ASP A 107 -1.95 -1.37 -8.07
CA ASP A 107 -3.38 -1.12 -8.25
C ASP A 107 -4.16 -2.39 -8.62
N ALA A 108 -3.64 -3.21 -9.54
CA ALA A 108 -4.26 -4.47 -9.95
C ALA A 108 -4.39 -5.50 -8.81
N ARG A 109 -3.60 -5.36 -7.74
CA ARG A 109 -3.60 -6.26 -6.59
C ARG A 109 -4.47 -5.75 -5.44
N ARG A 110 -5.14 -4.61 -5.63
CA ARG A 110 -6.00 -4.01 -4.62
C ARG A 110 -7.26 -4.88 -4.48
N PRO A 111 -7.53 -5.44 -3.28
CA PRO A 111 -8.65 -6.37 -3.10
C PRO A 111 -10.02 -5.68 -3.10
N VAL A 112 -10.06 -4.35 -2.91
CA VAL A 112 -11.29 -3.54 -2.81
C VAL A 112 -11.08 -2.18 -3.47
N GLY A 113 -12.03 -1.77 -4.33
CA GLY A 113 -12.09 -0.45 -4.97
C GLY A 113 -11.95 -0.50 -6.49
N ALA A 114 -12.45 0.53 -7.18
CA ALA A 114 -12.23 0.72 -8.60
C ALA A 114 -10.73 0.94 -8.88
N SER A 115 -10.21 0.34 -9.95
CA SER A 115 -8.83 0.56 -10.40
C SER A 115 -8.61 2.05 -10.66
N LEU A 116 -7.50 2.59 -10.16
CA LEU A 116 -7.10 3.97 -10.45
C LEU A 116 -6.73 4.17 -11.92
N PHE A 117 -6.49 3.08 -12.67
CA PHE A 117 -6.07 3.09 -14.06
C PHE A 117 -7.17 2.71 -15.07
N ASP A 118 -8.32 2.19 -14.64
CA ASP A 118 -9.42 1.81 -15.56
C ASP A 118 -9.97 2.99 -16.37
N GLY A 119 -9.87 4.23 -15.85
CA GLY A 119 -10.26 5.45 -16.58
C GLY A 119 -9.23 5.97 -17.59
N LEU A 120 -7.96 5.52 -17.51
CA LEU A 120 -6.86 5.98 -18.36
C LEU A 120 -6.71 5.15 -19.65
N GLY A 121 -7.36 3.98 -19.72
CA GLY A 121 -7.38 3.11 -20.90
C GLY A 121 -8.40 3.49 -21.97
N ALA A 122 -9.39 4.35 -21.65
CA ALA A 122 -10.45 4.74 -22.59
C ALA A 122 -10.16 6.04 -23.38
N SER A 123 -9.11 6.79 -23.04
CA SER A 123 -8.80 8.09 -23.67
C SER A 123 -7.66 8.05 -24.71
N GLY A 124 -7.16 6.85 -25.07
CA GLY A 124 -6.04 6.68 -26.02
C GLY A 124 -6.35 5.79 -27.23
N ALA A 125 -7.61 5.41 -27.44
CA ALA A 125 -8.04 4.63 -28.60
C ALA A 125 -9.31 5.25 -29.19
N GLY A 126 -9.15 6.32 -29.97
CA GLY A 126 -10.26 6.91 -30.73
C GLY A 126 -10.13 8.40 -30.98
N ALA A 127 -9.24 8.79 -31.91
CA ALA A 127 -9.43 9.83 -32.93
C ALA A 127 -8.10 10.04 -33.67
#